data_AF-A0A3M0X854-F1
#
_entry.id   AF-A0A3M0X854-F1
#
_cell.length_a   1.000
_cell.length_b   1.000
_cell.length_c   1.000
_cell.angle_alpha   90.00
_cell.angle_beta   90.00
_cell.angle_gamma   90.00
#
_symmetry.space_group_name_H-M   'P 1'
#
loop_
_entity.id
_entity.type
_entity.pdbx_description
1 polymer ?
#
loop_
_entity_poly.entity_id
_entity_poly.type
_entity_poly.pdbx_seq_one_letter_code
_entity_poly.pdbx_strand_id
1 'polypeptide(L)'
;QSDYDEAYKNAAVSSGFSPAYDIGKITYEDWQPPLYYLLQTPVYWLTGGSLAAMRLFSLLLGAGVVILAYGTAVSLWPNQLWKAQTTAVFIALLPQHLAIMASLNNDALAELLIAATIYLLLQYSQHPTPKTAVSLGILLGLGFLTKGTNYPLALVVGVTGIWMHWRQWRTLWRHGLYIALPAFGLGALWWVRNVLIYGGMDVLGKAAHDAVVVGQPRTSEWIAQFGLAETVRQFVTTTFHSFWGQFGWMALPMLHPRWLYPLLALLMGAAGLGLLVAFWQQRHLRETAVPLIILAGVAVLTFGLHLGYNLTFVQHQGRYLFPALIPIGLGMAVGLGVWLRPFARRWPVVYQLLPLGLGLAMFVLNLYAIFRVIVPNL
;
A
#
# COMPACT_ATOMS: atom_id res chain seq x y z
N GLN A 1 17.03 17.50 20.42
CA GLN A 1 18.24 17.03 19.69
C GLN A 1 18.62 15.59 20.07
N SER A 2 17.80 14.83 20.83
CA SER A 2 18.15 13.49 21.33
C SER A 2 17.25 12.35 20.86
N ASP A 3 16.23 12.61 20.04
CA ASP A 3 15.13 11.64 19.84
C ASP A 3 15.38 10.68 18.65
N TYR A 4 16.43 10.95 17.86
CA TYR A 4 16.95 10.08 16.81
C TYR A 4 18.46 9.94 16.95
N ASP A 5 18.90 8.73 17.32
CA ASP A 5 20.29 8.30 17.28
C ASP A 5 20.33 6.91 16.62
N GLU A 6 20.87 6.86 15.41
CA GLU A 6 20.92 5.64 14.61
C GLU A 6 21.86 4.59 15.21
N ALA A 7 22.99 5.02 15.80
CA ALA A 7 23.92 4.11 16.46
C ALA A 7 23.29 3.50 17.72
N TYR A 8 22.61 4.33 18.52
CA TYR A 8 21.86 3.87 19.69
C TYR A 8 20.76 2.89 19.32
N LYS A 9 19.95 3.19 18.28
CA LYS A 9 18.92 2.27 17.76
C LYS A 9 19.53 0.94 17.32
N ASN A 10 20.59 0.98 16.53
CA ASN A 10 21.24 -0.23 16.03
C ASN A 10 21.81 -1.06 17.18
N ALA A 11 22.38 -0.43 18.21
CA ALA A 11 22.85 -1.12 19.42
C ALA A 11 21.70 -1.72 20.24
N ALA A 12 20.60 -0.98 20.42
CA ALA A 12 19.41 -1.48 21.10
C ALA A 12 18.80 -2.69 20.36
N VAL A 13 18.67 -2.63 19.04
CA VAL A 13 18.16 -3.74 18.22
C VAL A 13 19.12 -4.94 18.26
N SER A 14 20.42 -4.71 18.07
CA SER A 14 21.43 -5.78 18.04
C SER A 14 21.60 -6.49 19.38
N SER A 15 21.31 -5.79 20.49
CA SER A 15 21.30 -6.37 21.84
C SER A 15 19.99 -7.08 22.20
N GLY A 16 19.03 -7.17 21.27
CA GLY A 16 17.71 -7.75 21.53
C GLY A 16 16.86 -6.92 22.49
N PHE A 17 16.99 -5.59 22.45
CA PHE A 17 16.36 -4.64 23.37
C PHE A 17 16.71 -4.92 24.83
N SER A 18 18.01 -5.08 25.11
CA SER A 18 18.52 -5.21 26.49
C SER A 18 18.00 -4.06 27.37
N PRO A 19 17.61 -4.31 28.64
CA PRO A 19 17.14 -3.27 29.57
C PRO A 19 18.13 -2.11 29.79
N ALA A 20 19.40 -2.28 29.41
CA ALA A 20 20.40 -1.21 29.42
C ALA A 20 20.12 -0.09 28.39
N TYR A 21 19.31 -0.38 27.36
CA TYR A 21 18.86 0.60 26.37
C TYR A 21 17.43 1.01 26.68
N ASP A 22 17.28 2.23 27.20
CA ASP A 22 15.98 2.88 27.38
C ASP A 22 15.32 3.15 26.02
N ILE A 23 14.18 2.49 25.77
CA ILE A 23 13.36 2.67 24.57
C ILE A 23 12.58 4.00 24.56
N GLY A 24 12.39 4.63 25.72
CA GLY A 24 11.71 5.92 25.85
C GLY A 24 12.46 7.07 25.17
N LYS A 25 13.71 6.85 24.76
CA LYS A 25 14.50 7.78 23.95
C LYS A 25 14.21 7.70 22.45
N ILE A 26 13.45 6.69 21.98
CA ILE A 26 13.15 6.45 20.56
C ILE A 26 11.76 7.02 20.25
N THR A 27 11.65 8.35 20.21
CA THR A 27 10.37 9.08 20.07
C THR A 27 10.25 9.89 18.78
N TYR A 28 11.23 9.79 17.87
CA TYR A 28 11.25 10.55 16.61
C TYR A 28 10.03 10.30 15.68
N GLU A 29 9.23 9.27 15.93
CA GLU A 29 8.02 8.94 15.16
C GLU A 29 6.72 9.50 15.76
N ASP A 30 6.77 10.25 16.87
CA ASP A 30 5.59 10.79 17.58
C ASP A 30 4.76 11.81 16.77
N TRP A 31 5.29 12.26 15.63
CA TRP A 31 4.59 13.08 14.64
C TRP A 31 3.55 12.28 13.82
N GLN A 32 3.68 10.95 13.77
CA GLN A 32 2.80 10.11 12.98
C GLN A 32 1.38 10.04 13.58
N PRO A 33 0.33 10.03 12.75
CA PRO A 33 -1.04 9.91 13.22
C PRO A 33 -1.31 8.61 14.01
N PRO A 34 -2.14 8.64 15.08
CA PRO A 34 -2.15 7.59 16.10
C PRO A 34 -3.24 6.52 15.92
N LEU A 35 -4.13 6.63 14.92
CA LEU A 35 -5.39 5.85 14.89
C LEU A 35 -5.17 4.34 14.98
N TYR A 36 -4.19 3.80 14.26
CA TYR A 36 -3.87 2.38 14.32
C TYR A 36 -3.49 1.93 15.73
N TYR A 37 -2.65 2.70 16.42
CA TYR A 37 -2.20 2.36 17.77
C TYR A 37 -3.33 2.52 18.79
N LEU A 38 -4.21 3.52 18.63
CA LEU A 38 -5.42 3.65 19.45
C LEU A 38 -6.38 2.46 19.28
N LEU A 39 -6.50 1.92 18.07
CA LEU A 39 -7.29 0.71 17.81
C LEU A 39 -6.65 -0.55 18.39
N GLN A 40 -5.33 -0.57 18.55
CA GLN A 40 -4.61 -1.67 19.20
C GLN A 40 -4.75 -1.65 20.73
N THR A 41 -4.99 -0.48 21.35
CA THR A 41 -5.14 -0.33 22.81
C THR A 41 -6.11 -1.32 23.47
N PRO A 42 -7.36 -1.51 22.99
CA PRO A 42 -8.26 -2.49 23.59
C PRO A 42 -7.74 -3.93 23.47
N VAL A 43 -7.10 -4.29 22.35
CA VAL A 43 -6.49 -5.62 22.15
C VAL A 43 -5.33 -5.82 23.13
N TYR A 44 -4.50 -4.79 23.30
CA TYR A 44 -3.40 -4.79 24.25
C TYR A 44 -3.91 -5.02 25.69
N TRP A 45 -4.90 -4.24 26.15
CA TRP A 45 -5.43 -4.38 27.51
C TRP A 45 -6.12 -5.73 27.76
N LEU A 46 -6.93 -6.20 26.80
CA LEU A 46 -7.65 -7.48 26.94
C LEU A 46 -6.74 -8.70 26.96
N THR A 47 -5.54 -8.61 26.39
CA THR A 47 -4.62 -9.73 26.23
C THR A 47 -3.35 -9.62 27.07
N GLY A 48 -3.27 -8.60 27.94
CA GLY A 48 -2.09 -8.34 28.76
C GLY A 48 -0.84 -7.98 27.94
N GLY A 49 -1.02 -7.35 26.77
CA GLY A 49 0.06 -6.95 25.88
C GLY A 49 0.63 -8.07 24.99
N SER A 50 -0.16 -9.10 24.71
CA SER A 50 0.26 -10.19 23.81
C SER A 50 0.56 -9.69 22.40
N LEU A 51 1.84 -9.68 22.02
CA LEU A 51 2.28 -9.29 20.68
C LEU A 51 1.63 -10.15 19.58
N ALA A 52 1.43 -11.45 19.86
CA ALA A 52 0.77 -12.35 18.93
C ALA A 52 -0.69 -11.92 18.67
N ALA A 53 -1.43 -11.55 19.72
CA ALA A 53 -2.82 -11.10 19.58
C ALA A 53 -2.90 -9.78 18.80
N MET A 54 -2.00 -8.83 19.07
CA MET A 54 -1.96 -7.57 18.34
C MET A 54 -1.58 -7.75 16.86
N ARG A 55 -0.68 -8.70 16.54
CA ARG A 55 -0.36 -9.09 15.16
C ARG A 55 -1.53 -9.77 14.46
N LEU A 56 -2.30 -10.61 15.16
CA LEU A 56 -3.52 -11.21 14.63
C LEU A 56 -4.56 -10.12 14.30
N PHE A 57 -4.69 -9.08 15.13
CA PHE A 57 -5.54 -7.94 14.79
C PHE A 57 -5.08 -7.24 13.51
N SER A 58 -3.78 -6.96 13.34
CA SER A 58 -3.24 -6.40 12.08
C SER A 58 -3.51 -7.31 10.88
N LEU A 59 -3.38 -8.63 11.05
CA LEU A 59 -3.68 -9.61 10.01
C LEU A 59 -5.17 -9.60 9.62
N LEU A 60 -6.08 -9.41 10.58
CA LEU A 60 -7.51 -9.25 10.29
C LEU A 60 -7.78 -8.00 9.44
N LEU A 61 -7.08 -6.89 9.69
CA LEU A 61 -7.16 -5.69 8.83
C LEU A 61 -6.65 -6.00 7.41
N GLY A 62 -5.53 -6.73 7.30
CA GLY A 62 -5.00 -7.21 6.02
C GLY A 62 -5.98 -8.13 5.26
N ALA A 63 -6.70 -9.01 5.96
CA ALA A 63 -7.76 -9.82 5.35
C ALA A 63 -8.90 -8.94 4.79
N GLY A 64 -9.23 -7.84 5.47
CA GLY A 64 -10.16 -6.82 4.96
C GLY A 64 -9.70 -6.19 3.64
N VAL A 65 -8.40 -5.95 3.45
CA VAL A 65 -7.83 -5.48 2.18
C VAL A 65 -8.14 -6.47 1.05
N VAL A 66 -7.94 -7.77 1.28
CA VAL A 66 -8.20 -8.83 0.31
C VAL A 66 -9.68 -8.90 -0.08
N ILE A 67 -10.58 -8.81 0.91
CA ILE A 67 -12.04 -8.81 0.69
C ILE A 67 -12.46 -7.60 -0.17
N LEU A 68 -11.95 -6.41 0.13
CA LEU A 68 -12.26 -5.18 -0.62
C LEU A 68 -11.63 -5.16 -2.01
N ALA A 69 -10.47 -5.77 -2.20
CA ALA A 69 -9.87 -5.98 -3.52
C ALA A 69 -10.72 -6.92 -4.37
N TYR A 70 -11.20 -8.04 -3.79
CA TYR A 70 -12.14 -8.94 -4.43
C TYR A 70 -13.44 -8.22 -4.80
N GLY A 71 -14.04 -7.49 -3.86
CA GLY A 71 -15.27 -6.72 -4.08
C GLY A 71 -15.10 -5.65 -5.16
N THR A 72 -13.96 -4.96 -5.18
CA THR A 72 -13.60 -4.00 -6.24
C THR A 72 -13.58 -4.69 -7.62
N ALA A 73 -12.94 -5.84 -7.73
CA ALA A 73 -12.88 -6.59 -8.98
C ALA A 73 -14.25 -7.11 -9.44
N VAL A 74 -15.09 -7.60 -8.52
CA VAL A 74 -16.48 -8.02 -8.82
C VAL A 74 -17.30 -6.82 -9.31
N SER A 75 -17.13 -5.65 -8.71
CA SER A 75 -17.84 -4.43 -9.12
C SER A 75 -17.48 -3.97 -10.53
N LEU A 76 -16.26 -4.27 -10.98
CA LEU A 76 -15.79 -3.96 -12.33
C LEU A 76 -16.18 -5.03 -13.36
N TRP A 77 -16.19 -6.31 -12.95
CA TRP A 77 -16.53 -7.42 -13.83
C TRP A 77 -17.40 -8.48 -13.13
N PRO A 78 -18.71 -8.24 -12.94
CA PRO A 78 -19.60 -9.14 -12.19
C PRO A 78 -19.64 -10.58 -12.72
N ASN A 79 -19.51 -10.73 -14.05
CA ASN A 79 -19.59 -12.01 -14.74
C ASN A 79 -18.22 -12.71 -14.92
N GLN A 80 -17.14 -12.18 -14.35
CA GLN A 80 -15.77 -12.70 -14.53
C GLN A 80 -15.08 -12.89 -13.18
N LEU A 81 -15.65 -13.74 -12.33
CA LEU A 81 -15.15 -14.01 -10.96
C LEU A 81 -13.68 -14.41 -10.92
N TRP A 82 -13.15 -15.06 -11.96
CA TRP A 82 -11.74 -15.43 -12.05
C TRP A 82 -10.81 -14.21 -11.92
N LYS A 83 -11.22 -13.01 -12.37
CA LYS A 83 -10.42 -11.78 -12.18
C LYS A 83 -10.35 -11.37 -10.73
N ALA A 84 -11.49 -11.43 -10.04
CA ALA A 84 -11.59 -11.12 -8.62
C ALA A 84 -10.80 -12.11 -7.77
N GLN A 85 -10.93 -13.40 -8.06
CA GLN A 85 -10.15 -14.47 -7.42
C GLN A 85 -8.66 -14.28 -7.65
N THR A 86 -8.23 -14.02 -8.91
CA THR A 86 -6.81 -13.82 -9.23
C THR A 86 -6.23 -12.61 -8.50
N THR A 87 -6.99 -11.51 -8.45
CA THR A 87 -6.59 -10.28 -7.73
C THR A 87 -6.45 -10.55 -6.24
N ALA A 88 -7.46 -11.19 -5.63
CA ALA A 88 -7.47 -11.48 -4.20
C ALA A 88 -6.35 -12.45 -3.80
N VAL A 89 -6.14 -13.52 -4.57
CA VAL A 89 -5.08 -14.50 -4.36
C VAL A 89 -3.70 -13.86 -4.48
N PHE A 90 -3.49 -13.00 -5.49
CA PHE A 90 -2.23 -12.27 -5.65
C PHE A 90 -1.91 -11.41 -4.43
N ILE A 91 -2.89 -10.63 -3.95
CA ILE A 91 -2.68 -9.76 -2.79
C ILE A 91 -2.49 -10.59 -1.52
N ALA A 92 -3.36 -11.56 -1.27
CA ALA A 92 -3.36 -12.36 -0.03
C ALA A 92 -2.08 -13.18 0.19
N LEU A 93 -1.46 -13.64 -0.90
CA LEU A 93 -0.30 -14.53 -0.84
C LEU A 93 1.00 -13.86 -1.29
N LEU A 94 1.03 -12.53 -1.47
CA LEU A 94 2.28 -11.84 -1.78
C LEU A 94 3.18 -11.88 -0.53
N PRO A 95 4.36 -12.55 -0.55
CA PRO A 95 5.07 -12.88 0.69
C PRO A 95 5.47 -11.67 1.53
N GLN A 96 5.97 -10.60 0.91
CA GLN A 96 6.28 -9.38 1.64
C GLN A 96 5.02 -8.72 2.22
N HIS A 97 3.93 -8.66 1.47
CA HIS A 97 2.67 -8.07 1.95
C HIS A 97 2.18 -8.82 3.19
N LEU A 98 2.15 -10.16 3.13
CA LEU A 98 1.77 -11.00 4.26
C LEU A 98 2.67 -10.75 5.48
N ALA A 99 3.99 -10.64 5.29
CA ALA A 99 4.93 -10.33 6.37
C ALA A 99 4.70 -8.94 6.99
N ILE A 100 4.37 -7.93 6.18
CA ILE A 100 4.05 -6.58 6.66
C ILE A 100 2.73 -6.59 7.43
N MET A 101 1.68 -7.23 6.91
CA MET A 101 0.37 -7.35 7.57
C MET A 101 0.42 -8.17 8.87
N ALA A 102 1.33 -9.13 8.96
CA ALA A 102 1.59 -9.93 10.18
C ALA A 102 2.49 -9.22 11.19
N SER A 103 2.97 -8.00 10.90
CA SER A 103 3.79 -7.21 11.80
C SER A 103 2.99 -6.08 12.46
N LEU A 104 3.54 -5.49 13.52
CA LEU A 104 2.87 -4.41 14.26
C LEU A 104 3.26 -3.05 13.67
N ASN A 105 2.49 -2.54 12.73
CA ASN A 105 2.71 -1.23 12.11
C ASN A 105 1.38 -0.63 11.61
N ASN A 106 1.39 0.66 11.27
CA ASN A 106 0.22 1.36 10.74
C ASN A 106 -0.07 1.10 9.25
N ASP A 107 0.75 0.32 8.53
CA ASP A 107 0.49 -0.05 7.12
C ASP A 107 -0.80 -0.87 6.98
N ALA A 108 -1.06 -1.78 7.93
CA ALA A 108 -2.25 -2.64 7.87
C ALA A 108 -3.57 -1.85 7.86
N LEU A 109 -3.69 -0.85 8.73
CA LEU A 109 -4.87 0.03 8.74
C LEU A 109 -4.86 1.00 7.56
N ALA A 110 -3.69 1.54 7.19
CA ALA A 110 -3.56 2.46 6.07
C ALA A 110 -4.07 1.82 4.77
N GLU A 111 -3.60 0.62 4.46
CA GLU A 111 -4.01 -0.16 3.29
C GLU A 111 -5.48 -0.54 3.32
N LEU A 112 -6.03 -0.92 4.48
CA LEU A 112 -7.46 -1.21 4.61
C LEU A 112 -8.32 0.02 4.26
N LEU A 113 -7.95 1.19 4.78
CA LEU A 113 -8.65 2.45 4.50
C LEU A 113 -8.48 2.87 3.03
N ILE A 114 -7.33 2.60 2.43
CA ILE A 114 -7.12 2.80 0.99
C ILE A 114 -8.04 1.91 0.17
N ALA A 115 -8.06 0.61 0.47
CA ALA A 115 -8.90 -0.37 -0.19
C ALA A 115 -10.39 -0.03 -0.06
N ALA A 116 -10.83 0.37 1.14
CA ALA A 116 -12.21 0.75 1.42
C ALA A 116 -12.61 2.02 0.66
N THR A 117 -11.70 3.00 0.58
CA THR A 117 -11.94 4.23 -0.18
C THR A 117 -12.04 3.96 -1.67
N ILE A 118 -11.16 3.12 -2.24
CA ILE A 118 -11.22 2.72 -3.66
C ILE A 118 -12.54 2.01 -3.96
N TYR A 119 -12.89 1.00 -3.15
CA TYR A 119 -14.12 0.25 -3.30
C TYR A 119 -15.36 1.15 -3.22
N LEU A 120 -15.46 1.98 -2.18
CA LEU A 120 -16.59 2.88 -1.98
C LEU A 120 -16.64 3.99 -3.05
N LEU A 121 -15.49 4.47 -3.54
CA LEU A 121 -15.45 5.47 -4.59
C LEU A 121 -15.96 4.91 -5.92
N LEU A 122 -15.70 3.64 -6.21
CA LEU A 122 -16.31 2.95 -7.35
C LEU A 122 -17.83 2.83 -7.19
N GLN A 123 -18.33 2.43 -6.01
CA GLN A 123 -19.77 2.40 -5.74
C GLN A 123 -20.42 3.78 -5.88
N TYR A 124 -19.78 4.81 -5.32
CA TYR A 124 -20.19 6.20 -5.45
C TYR A 124 -20.23 6.64 -6.91
N SER A 125 -19.28 6.20 -7.74
CA SER A 125 -19.24 6.56 -9.16
C SER A 125 -20.43 6.03 -9.96
N GLN A 126 -20.97 4.89 -9.55
CA GLN A 126 -22.13 4.25 -10.18
C GLN A 126 -23.45 4.85 -9.65
N HIS A 127 -23.53 5.04 -8.33
CA HIS A 127 -24.73 5.51 -7.64
C HIS A 127 -24.37 6.58 -6.57
N PRO A 128 -24.15 7.84 -6.99
CA PRO A 128 -23.71 8.88 -6.07
C PRO A 128 -24.84 9.30 -5.13
N THR A 129 -24.69 9.04 -3.83
CA THR A 129 -25.62 9.47 -2.78
C THR A 129 -24.93 10.32 -1.72
N PRO A 130 -25.66 11.18 -0.98
CA PRO A 130 -25.11 11.91 0.16
C PRO A 130 -24.47 11.00 1.21
N LYS A 131 -25.11 9.86 1.51
CA LYS A 131 -24.59 8.89 2.48
C LYS A 131 -23.23 8.33 2.04
N THR A 132 -23.09 7.95 0.79
CA THR A 132 -21.81 7.46 0.23
C THR A 132 -20.75 8.56 0.19
N ALA A 133 -21.13 9.81 -0.09
CA ALA A 133 -20.22 10.96 -0.07
C ALA A 133 -19.67 11.25 1.34
N VAL A 134 -20.55 11.29 2.34
CA VAL A 134 -20.15 11.44 3.76
C VAL A 134 -19.25 10.28 4.19
N SER A 135 -19.60 9.05 3.81
CA SER A 135 -18.82 7.86 4.15
C SER A 135 -17.41 7.91 3.52
N LEU A 136 -17.26 8.39 2.28
CA LEU A 136 -15.96 8.64 1.66
C LEU A 136 -15.15 9.67 2.45
N GLY A 137 -15.78 10.77 2.86
CA GLY A 137 -15.11 11.78 3.66
C GLY A 137 -14.66 11.27 5.03
N ILE A 138 -15.47 10.44 5.70
CA ILE A 138 -15.07 9.76 6.94
C ILE A 138 -13.85 8.85 6.69
N LEU A 139 -13.87 8.01 5.64
CA LEU A 139 -12.73 7.14 5.32
C LEU A 139 -11.45 7.92 5.03
N LEU A 140 -11.54 9.04 4.30
CA LEU A 140 -10.40 9.93 4.07
C LEU A 140 -9.88 10.52 5.38
N GLY A 141 -10.77 11.02 6.24
CA GLY A 141 -10.42 11.56 7.56
C GLY A 141 -9.74 10.53 8.47
N LEU A 142 -10.25 9.31 8.53
CA LEU A 142 -9.60 8.19 9.23
C LEU A 142 -8.23 7.86 8.60
N GLY A 143 -8.12 7.95 7.28
CA GLY A 143 -6.84 7.80 6.57
C GLY A 143 -5.82 8.86 6.99
N PHE A 144 -6.23 10.12 7.10
CA PHE A 144 -5.39 11.22 7.58
C PHE A 144 -4.92 11.00 9.01
N LEU A 145 -5.75 10.37 9.84
CA LEU A 145 -5.44 9.97 11.21
C LEU A 145 -4.65 8.66 11.33
N THR A 146 -4.31 8.02 10.21
CA THR A 146 -3.56 6.74 10.18
C THR A 146 -2.16 6.88 9.62
N LYS A 147 -2.01 7.38 8.39
CA LYS A 147 -0.70 7.43 7.71
C LYS A 147 -0.67 8.42 6.55
N GLY A 148 0.49 9.05 6.33
CA GLY A 148 0.72 9.98 5.22
C GLY A 148 0.43 9.40 3.83
N THR A 149 0.58 8.07 3.67
CA THR A 149 0.29 7.36 2.41
C THR A 149 -1.17 7.41 1.99
N ASN A 150 -2.10 7.76 2.88
CA ASN A 150 -3.52 7.88 2.55
C ASN A 150 -3.89 9.25 1.97
N TYR A 151 -3.06 10.28 2.14
CA TYR A 151 -3.36 11.65 1.70
C TYR A 151 -3.60 11.78 0.19
N PRO A 152 -2.85 11.10 -0.70
CA PRO A 152 -3.11 11.16 -2.13
C PRO A 152 -4.51 10.71 -2.54
N LEU A 153 -5.20 9.90 -1.75
CA LEU A 153 -6.57 9.50 -2.06
C LEU A 153 -7.55 10.67 -2.05
N ALA A 154 -7.29 11.72 -1.27
CA ALA A 154 -8.11 12.93 -1.31
C ALA A 154 -8.08 13.56 -2.71
N LEU A 155 -6.91 13.54 -3.37
CA LEU A 155 -6.77 14.00 -4.75
C LEU A 155 -7.50 13.10 -5.74
N VAL A 156 -7.40 11.77 -5.59
CA VAL A 156 -8.13 10.82 -6.45
C VAL A 156 -9.65 11.01 -6.33
N VAL A 157 -10.16 11.12 -5.10
CA VAL A 157 -11.58 11.37 -4.82
C VAL A 157 -12.02 12.72 -5.40
N GLY A 158 -11.22 13.79 -5.20
CA GLY A 158 -11.50 15.12 -5.72
C GLY A 158 -11.55 15.17 -7.25
N VAL A 159 -10.52 14.63 -7.93
CA VAL A 159 -10.47 14.54 -9.40
C VAL A 159 -11.64 13.73 -9.95
N THR A 160 -11.97 12.61 -9.30
CA THR A 160 -13.12 11.78 -9.69
C THR A 160 -14.44 12.56 -9.55
N GLY A 161 -14.65 13.26 -8.43
CA GLY A 161 -15.83 14.08 -8.19
C GLY A 161 -15.97 15.23 -9.19
N ILE A 162 -14.86 15.93 -9.50
CA ILE A 162 -14.82 16.96 -10.54
C ILE A 162 -15.17 16.36 -11.89
N TRP A 163 -14.53 15.26 -12.29
CA TRP A 163 -14.81 14.60 -13.57
C TRP A 163 -16.30 14.21 -13.72
N MET A 164 -16.92 13.71 -12.65
CA MET A 164 -18.33 13.33 -12.67
C MET A 164 -19.29 14.53 -12.71
N HIS A 165 -18.97 15.63 -12.03
CA HIS A 165 -19.93 16.70 -11.75
C HIS A 165 -19.50 18.10 -12.24
N TRP A 166 -18.42 18.25 -13.02
CA TRP A 166 -17.93 19.57 -13.47
C TRP A 166 -18.96 20.40 -14.24
N ARG A 167 -19.91 19.74 -14.93
CA ARG A 167 -21.02 20.42 -15.64
C ARG A 167 -22.20 20.78 -14.73
N GLN A 168 -22.21 20.30 -13.49
CA GLN A 168 -23.29 20.45 -12.51
C GLN A 168 -22.75 21.05 -11.22
N TRP A 169 -22.36 22.33 -11.24
CA TRP A 169 -21.65 22.97 -10.13
C TRP A 169 -22.34 22.80 -8.77
N ARG A 170 -23.68 22.93 -8.69
CA ARG A 170 -24.43 22.75 -7.43
C ARG A 170 -24.24 21.35 -6.84
N THR A 171 -24.27 20.33 -7.68
CA THR A 171 -24.04 18.94 -7.28
C THR A 171 -22.59 18.73 -6.85
N LEU A 172 -21.64 19.26 -7.64
CA LEU A 172 -20.21 19.19 -7.34
C LEU A 172 -19.90 19.79 -5.97
N TRP A 173 -20.38 21.00 -5.69
CA TRP A 173 -20.18 21.67 -4.41
C TRP A 173 -20.86 20.92 -3.26
N ARG A 174 -22.11 20.48 -3.44
CA ARG A 174 -22.83 19.75 -2.38
C ARG A 174 -22.14 18.45 -2.00
N HIS A 175 -21.76 17.63 -2.97
CA HIS A 175 -21.05 16.37 -2.72
C HIS A 175 -19.61 16.62 -2.26
N GLY A 176 -18.96 17.65 -2.78
CA GLY A 176 -17.67 18.13 -2.32
C GLY A 176 -17.69 18.49 -0.84
N LEU A 177 -18.72 19.20 -0.36
CA LEU A 177 -18.90 19.51 1.06
C LEU A 177 -19.19 18.26 1.90
N TYR A 178 -20.02 17.34 1.41
CA TYR A 178 -20.29 16.09 2.12
C TYR A 178 -19.04 15.22 2.31
N ILE A 179 -18.10 15.27 1.38
CA ILE A 179 -16.80 14.59 1.50
C ILE A 179 -15.83 15.41 2.35
N ALA A 180 -15.68 16.69 2.05
CA ALA A 180 -14.66 17.55 2.66
C ALA A 180 -14.93 17.76 4.16
N LEU A 181 -16.15 18.08 4.58
CA LEU A 181 -16.44 18.41 5.98
C LEU A 181 -16.01 17.30 6.96
N PRO A 182 -16.44 16.02 6.81
CA PRO A 182 -15.96 14.97 7.70
C PRO A 182 -14.46 14.66 7.52
N ALA A 183 -13.91 14.73 6.30
CA ALA A 183 -12.50 14.46 6.07
C ALA A 183 -11.59 15.47 6.78
N PHE A 184 -11.86 16.76 6.57
CA PHE A 184 -11.13 17.86 7.21
C PHE A 184 -11.43 17.93 8.71
N GLY A 185 -12.67 17.65 9.14
CA GLY A 185 -13.02 17.64 10.56
C GLY A 185 -12.20 16.61 11.35
N LEU A 186 -12.06 15.39 10.82
CA LEU A 186 -11.22 14.35 11.43
C LEU A 186 -9.73 14.65 11.29
N GLY A 187 -9.27 15.07 10.10
CA GLY A 187 -7.87 15.42 9.88
C GLY A 187 -7.39 16.57 10.76
N ALA A 188 -8.26 17.56 11.01
CA ALA A 188 -7.96 18.72 11.86
C ALA A 188 -7.54 18.32 13.28
N LEU A 189 -8.05 17.19 13.81
CA LEU A 189 -7.68 16.70 15.14
C LEU A 189 -6.16 16.48 15.26
N TRP A 190 -5.52 15.99 14.20
CA TRP A 190 -4.07 15.78 14.18
C TRP A 190 -3.30 17.00 13.67
N TRP A 191 -3.81 17.66 12.64
CA TRP A 191 -3.19 18.83 12.04
C TRP A 191 -3.06 20.00 13.00
N VAL A 192 -4.12 20.31 13.74
CA VAL A 192 -4.11 21.38 14.74
C VAL A 192 -3.13 21.03 15.86
N ARG A 193 -3.13 19.78 16.34
CA ARG A 193 -2.15 19.28 17.32
C ARG A 193 -0.72 19.51 16.82
N ASN A 194 -0.43 19.17 15.57
CA ASN A 194 0.91 19.32 15.00
C ASN A 194 1.32 20.79 14.87
N VAL A 195 0.42 21.68 14.43
CA VAL A 195 0.72 23.12 14.37
C VAL A 195 0.97 23.69 15.77
N LEU A 196 0.19 23.28 16.77
CA LEU A 196 0.34 23.76 18.15
C LEU A 196 1.65 23.27 18.81
N ILE A 197 2.09 22.05 18.49
CA ILE A 197 3.27 21.43 19.12
C ILE A 197 4.56 21.77 18.37
N TYR A 198 4.55 21.68 17.04
CA TYR A 198 5.74 21.88 16.20
C TYR A 198 5.89 23.32 15.68
N GLY A 199 4.81 24.11 15.67
CA GLY A 199 4.82 25.48 15.16
C GLY A 199 4.93 25.58 13.63
N GLY A 200 5.12 26.81 13.13
CA GLY A 200 5.57 27.06 11.75
C GLY A 200 4.68 26.55 10.60
N MET A 201 3.37 26.36 10.83
CA MET A 201 2.46 25.70 9.87
C MET A 201 2.91 24.28 9.47
N ASP A 202 3.66 23.58 10.32
CA ASP A 202 4.05 22.18 10.11
C ASP A 202 2.86 21.24 10.41
N VAL A 203 1.83 21.35 9.57
CA VAL A 203 0.56 20.62 9.68
C VAL A 203 0.76 19.12 9.72
N LEU A 204 1.74 18.62 8.97
CA LEU A 204 2.03 17.20 8.92
C LEU A 204 3.08 16.78 9.94
N GLY A 205 3.77 17.68 10.63
CA GLY A 205 4.89 17.35 11.55
C GLY A 205 6.16 16.89 10.83
N LYS A 206 6.23 17.09 9.51
CA LYS A 206 7.30 16.57 8.67
C LYS A 206 8.57 17.41 8.78
N ALA A 207 8.43 18.73 8.94
CA ALA A 207 9.60 19.59 9.10
C ALA A 207 10.30 19.32 10.43
N ALA A 208 9.53 19.12 11.50
CA ALA A 208 10.05 18.70 12.80
C ALA A 208 10.75 17.33 12.72
N HIS A 209 10.13 16.35 12.06
CA HIS A 209 10.76 15.05 11.81
C HIS A 209 12.09 15.18 11.05
N ASP A 210 12.09 15.90 9.92
CA ASP A 210 13.27 16.06 9.06
C ASP A 210 14.42 16.80 9.78
N ALA A 211 14.11 17.65 10.77
CA ALA A 211 15.10 18.35 11.59
C ALA A 211 15.77 17.45 12.64
N VAL A 212 15.10 16.39 13.09
CA VAL A 212 15.59 15.48 14.13
C VAL A 212 16.26 14.26 13.53
N VAL A 213 15.79 13.75 12.39
CA VAL A 213 16.37 12.59 11.71
C VAL A 213 17.66 12.98 10.98
N VAL A 214 18.75 13.01 11.74
CA VAL A 214 20.12 13.26 11.27
C VAL A 214 20.87 11.94 11.18
N GLY A 215 21.35 11.57 9.98
CA GLY A 215 22.11 10.33 9.76
C GLY A 215 21.45 9.32 8.81
N GLN A 216 20.14 9.47 8.55
CA GLN A 216 19.48 8.65 7.53
C GLN A 216 20.12 8.90 6.15
N PRO A 217 20.49 7.84 5.39
CA PRO A 217 21.15 8.02 4.10
C PRO A 217 20.33 8.86 3.13
N ARG A 218 20.95 9.93 2.60
CA ARG A 218 20.34 10.80 1.59
C ARG A 218 20.68 10.33 0.19
N THR A 219 19.75 10.54 -0.74
CA THR A 219 19.94 10.12 -2.15
C THR A 219 21.14 10.82 -2.79
N SER A 220 21.38 12.10 -2.47
CA SER A 220 22.53 12.86 -2.98
C SER A 220 23.86 12.26 -2.53
N GLU A 221 23.96 11.83 -1.28
CA GLU A 221 25.14 11.18 -0.71
C GLU A 221 25.33 9.78 -1.30
N TRP A 222 24.24 9.04 -1.48
CA TRP A 222 24.23 7.73 -2.12
C TRP A 222 24.74 7.80 -3.57
N ILE A 223 24.30 8.81 -4.33
CA ILE A 223 24.79 9.07 -5.69
C ILE A 223 26.26 9.46 -5.68
N ALA A 224 26.70 10.30 -4.73
CA ALA A 224 28.10 10.67 -4.62
C ALA A 224 29.01 9.46 -4.31
N GLN A 225 28.50 8.50 -3.53
CA GLN A 225 29.24 7.30 -3.14
C GLN A 225 29.28 6.22 -4.23
N PHE A 226 28.14 5.92 -4.86
CA PHE A 226 27.98 4.77 -5.77
C PHE A 226 27.82 5.16 -7.25
N GLY A 227 27.53 6.43 -7.53
CA GLY A 227 27.17 6.92 -8.85
C GLY A 227 25.68 6.78 -9.17
N LEU A 228 25.20 7.57 -10.15
CA LEU A 228 23.79 7.62 -10.52
C LEU A 228 23.29 6.29 -11.11
N ALA A 229 24.06 5.67 -12.00
CA ALA A 229 23.66 4.42 -12.66
C ALA A 229 23.46 3.29 -11.63
N GLU A 230 24.38 3.17 -10.67
CA GLU A 230 24.31 2.18 -9.61
C GLU A 230 23.17 2.48 -8.63
N THR A 231 22.94 3.75 -8.30
CA THR A 231 21.79 4.16 -7.48
C THR A 231 20.47 3.75 -8.11
N VAL A 232 20.29 4.01 -9.42
CA VAL A 232 19.09 3.59 -10.17
C VAL A 232 18.98 2.06 -10.19
N ARG A 233 20.08 1.35 -10.41
CA ARG A 233 20.10 -0.12 -10.38
C ARG A 233 19.67 -0.66 -9.01
N GLN A 234 20.19 -0.10 -7.92
CA GLN A 234 19.83 -0.49 -6.55
C GLN A 234 18.39 -0.15 -6.22
N PHE A 235 17.89 1.02 -6.65
CA PHE A 235 16.49 1.40 -6.51
C PHE A 235 15.59 0.34 -7.17
N VAL A 236 15.79 0.07 -8.47
CA VAL A 236 14.97 -0.92 -9.20
C VAL A 236 15.08 -2.32 -8.59
N THR A 237 16.30 -2.78 -8.33
CA THR A 237 16.54 -4.15 -7.83
C THR A 237 15.97 -4.34 -6.43
N THR A 238 16.23 -3.40 -5.52
CA THR A 238 15.78 -3.50 -4.12
C THR A 238 14.27 -3.32 -4.03
N THR A 239 13.70 -2.37 -4.76
CA THR A 239 12.24 -2.18 -4.83
C THR A 239 11.57 -3.44 -5.35
N PHE A 240 12.11 -4.05 -6.41
CA PHE A 240 11.56 -5.29 -6.97
C PHE A 240 11.69 -6.49 -6.01
N HIS A 241 12.87 -6.70 -5.43
CA HIS A 241 13.11 -7.80 -4.50
C HIS A 241 12.22 -7.70 -3.28
N SER A 242 12.16 -6.53 -2.66
CA SER A 242 11.35 -6.29 -1.46
C SER A 242 9.87 -6.08 -1.74
N PHE A 243 9.43 -5.85 -2.98
CA PHE A 243 8.00 -5.94 -3.32
C PHE A 243 7.50 -7.39 -3.18
N TRP A 244 8.33 -8.36 -3.58
CA TRP A 244 7.99 -9.79 -3.49
C TRP A 244 8.33 -10.41 -2.13
N GLY A 245 9.54 -10.18 -1.63
CA GLY A 245 10.02 -10.72 -0.35
C GLY A 245 11.48 -10.39 -0.08
N GLN A 246 11.71 -9.57 0.94
CA GLN A 246 13.00 -9.26 1.55
C GLN A 246 12.77 -8.98 3.04
N PHE A 247 13.08 -9.97 3.88
CA PHE A 247 12.65 -10.04 5.28
C PHE A 247 13.73 -9.57 6.26
N GLY A 248 13.44 -9.65 7.57
CA GLY A 248 14.41 -9.36 8.62
C GLY A 248 14.96 -7.94 8.55
N TRP A 249 14.08 -6.94 8.51
CA TRP A 249 14.48 -5.53 8.34
C TRP A 249 15.29 -5.28 7.06
N MET A 250 14.80 -5.82 5.93
CA MET A 250 15.44 -5.76 4.61
C MET A 250 16.79 -6.52 4.51
N ALA A 251 17.21 -7.28 5.52
CA ALA A 251 18.48 -8.02 5.48
C ALA A 251 18.42 -9.34 4.72
N LEU A 252 17.24 -9.93 4.54
CA LEU A 252 17.08 -11.31 4.04
C LEU A 252 16.32 -11.37 2.70
N PRO A 253 16.98 -11.06 1.56
CA PRO A 253 16.41 -11.22 0.23
C PRO A 253 16.34 -12.70 -0.20
N MET A 254 15.35 -13.03 -1.05
CA MET A 254 15.12 -14.37 -1.59
C MET A 254 16.05 -14.72 -2.78
N LEU A 255 17.38 -14.55 -2.64
CA LEU A 255 18.37 -14.79 -3.71
C LEU A 255 18.54 -16.30 -4.09
N HIS A 256 18.04 -17.14 -3.18
CA HIS A 256 18.06 -18.60 -3.00
C HIS A 256 17.14 -19.61 -3.72
N PRO A 257 16.62 -19.44 -4.94
CA PRO A 257 17.43 -19.71 -6.13
C PRO A 257 17.63 -18.46 -6.99
N ARG A 258 18.75 -18.39 -7.71
CA ARG A 258 19.10 -17.23 -8.55
C ARG A 258 18.07 -16.93 -9.65
N TRP A 259 17.32 -17.93 -10.08
CA TRP A 259 16.28 -17.79 -11.11
C TRP A 259 14.95 -17.25 -10.57
N LEU A 260 14.76 -17.16 -9.25
CA LEU A 260 13.47 -16.80 -8.66
C LEU A 260 13.04 -15.38 -9.02
N TYR A 261 13.85 -14.36 -8.74
CA TYR A 261 13.51 -12.99 -9.12
C TYR A 261 13.38 -12.78 -10.63
N PRO A 262 14.25 -13.36 -11.50
CA PRO A 262 14.01 -13.36 -12.94
C PRO A 262 12.66 -13.97 -13.36
N LEU A 263 12.23 -15.07 -12.74
CA LEU A 263 10.93 -15.68 -13.01
C LEU A 263 9.77 -14.75 -12.60
N LEU A 264 9.88 -14.12 -11.42
CA LEU A 264 8.89 -13.14 -10.94
C LEU A 264 8.86 -11.90 -11.84
N ALA A 265 10.00 -11.48 -12.38
CA ALA A 265 10.09 -10.37 -13.33
C ALA A 265 9.44 -10.73 -14.67
N LEU A 266 9.64 -11.96 -15.16
CA LEU A 266 8.97 -12.47 -16.35
C LEU A 266 7.43 -12.50 -16.16
N LEU A 267 6.96 -12.96 -15.00
CA LEU A 267 5.54 -12.95 -14.65
C LEU A 267 4.96 -11.54 -14.67
N MET A 268 5.61 -10.58 -14.01
CA MET A 268 5.20 -9.17 -13.98
C MET A 268 5.24 -8.54 -15.38
N GLY A 269 6.27 -8.86 -16.18
CA GLY A 269 6.41 -8.41 -17.56
C GLY A 269 5.29 -8.95 -18.47
N ALA A 270 4.97 -10.24 -18.36
CA ALA A 270 3.88 -10.86 -19.11
C ALA A 270 2.53 -10.24 -18.73
N ALA A 271 2.27 -10.03 -17.44
CA ALA A 271 1.08 -9.34 -16.96
C ALA A 271 1.01 -7.89 -17.48
N GLY A 272 2.11 -7.14 -17.39
CA GLY A 272 2.19 -5.76 -17.87
C GLY A 272 1.94 -5.63 -19.39
N LEU A 273 2.61 -6.46 -20.20
CA LEU A 273 2.39 -6.50 -21.65
C LEU A 273 0.96 -6.89 -22.00
N GLY A 274 0.40 -7.88 -21.31
CA GLY A 274 -1.00 -8.27 -21.48
C GLY A 274 -1.96 -7.13 -21.12
N LEU A 275 -1.68 -6.39 -20.05
CA LEU A 275 -2.48 -5.23 -19.64
C LEU A 275 -2.45 -4.12 -20.71
N LEU A 276 -1.28 -3.83 -21.28
CA LEU A 276 -1.14 -2.89 -22.39
C LEU A 276 -1.96 -3.31 -23.62
N VAL A 277 -1.93 -4.60 -23.97
CA VAL A 277 -2.74 -5.16 -25.06
C VAL A 277 -4.24 -5.01 -24.76
N ALA A 278 -4.67 -5.34 -23.54
CA ALA A 278 -6.06 -5.18 -23.12
C ALA A 278 -6.52 -3.72 -23.20
N PHE A 279 -5.69 -2.80 -22.70
CA PHE A 279 -5.97 -1.37 -22.73
C PHE A 279 -6.08 -0.85 -24.17
N TRP A 280 -5.14 -1.20 -25.05
CA TRP A 280 -5.17 -0.78 -26.45
C TRP A 280 -6.44 -1.23 -27.18
N GLN A 281 -6.92 -2.44 -26.90
CA GLN A 281 -8.14 -2.97 -27.50
C GLN A 281 -9.42 -2.32 -26.96
N GLN A 282 -9.40 -1.79 -25.73
CA GLN A 282 -10.59 -1.26 -25.06
C GLN A 282 -10.58 0.27 -24.94
N ARG A 283 -9.54 0.96 -25.43
CA ARG A 283 -9.35 2.42 -25.31
C ARG A 283 -10.49 3.30 -25.84
N HIS A 284 -11.38 2.74 -26.67
CA HIS A 284 -12.49 3.45 -27.29
C HIS A 284 -13.78 3.42 -26.45
N LEU A 285 -13.83 2.64 -25.36
CA LEU A 285 -15.01 2.51 -24.51
C LEU A 285 -15.07 3.66 -23.49
N ARG A 286 -16.10 4.50 -23.58
CA ARG A 286 -16.30 5.62 -22.62
C ARG A 286 -16.64 5.14 -21.20
N GLU A 287 -17.27 3.98 -21.07
CA GLU A 287 -17.72 3.40 -19.79
C GLU A 287 -16.56 3.04 -18.85
N THR A 288 -15.32 2.95 -19.36
CA THR A 288 -14.13 2.63 -18.55
C THR A 288 -13.43 3.85 -17.94
N ALA A 289 -13.88 5.08 -18.24
CA ALA A 289 -13.14 6.29 -17.89
C ALA A 289 -13.00 6.50 -16.37
N VAL A 290 -14.10 6.39 -15.60
CA VAL A 290 -14.05 6.67 -14.15
C VAL A 290 -13.28 5.60 -13.36
N PRO A 291 -13.53 4.29 -13.55
CA PRO A 291 -12.68 3.26 -12.94
C PRO A 291 -11.21 3.42 -13.27
N LEU A 292 -10.88 3.80 -14.52
CA LEU A 292 -9.51 4.05 -14.92
C LEU A 292 -8.90 5.26 -14.20
N ILE A 293 -9.63 6.37 -14.06
CA ILE A 293 -9.18 7.55 -13.30
C ILE A 293 -8.85 7.16 -11.85
N ILE A 294 -9.72 6.36 -11.21
CA ILE A 294 -9.52 5.92 -9.83
C ILE A 294 -8.28 5.01 -9.73
N LEU A 295 -8.24 3.93 -10.50
CA LEU A 295 -7.19 2.92 -10.40
C LEU A 295 -5.83 3.44 -10.88
N ALA A 296 -5.79 4.15 -12.01
CA ALA A 296 -4.57 4.76 -12.51
C ALA A 296 -4.12 5.92 -11.62
N GLY A 297 -5.06 6.72 -11.08
CA GLY A 297 -4.75 7.79 -10.14
C GLY A 297 -4.08 7.27 -8.88
N VAL A 298 -4.62 6.21 -8.27
CA VAL A 298 -3.99 5.54 -7.11
C VAL A 298 -2.61 5.01 -7.46
N ALA A 299 -2.48 4.30 -8.58
CA ALA A 299 -1.19 3.75 -9.00
C ALA A 299 -0.17 4.88 -9.21
N VAL A 300 -0.46 5.84 -10.09
CA VAL A 300 0.44 6.96 -10.43
C VAL A 300 0.86 7.75 -9.21
N LEU A 301 -0.07 8.08 -8.31
CA LEU A 301 0.28 8.83 -7.09
C LEU A 301 1.12 7.99 -6.13
N THR A 302 0.87 6.69 -6.02
CA THR A 302 1.69 5.79 -5.19
C THR A 302 3.12 5.67 -5.74
N PHE A 303 3.26 5.42 -7.05
CA PHE A 303 4.57 5.38 -7.71
C PHE A 303 5.29 6.72 -7.63
N GLY A 304 4.55 7.83 -7.83
CA GLY A 304 5.07 9.19 -7.74
C GLY A 304 5.56 9.54 -6.34
N LEU A 305 4.82 9.15 -5.29
CA LEU A 305 5.27 9.31 -3.90
C LEU A 305 6.52 8.48 -3.59
N HIS A 306 6.55 7.22 -4.03
CA HIS A 306 7.71 6.36 -3.81
C HIS A 306 8.95 6.92 -4.51
N LEU A 307 8.82 7.38 -5.75
CA LEU A 307 9.90 8.04 -6.49
C LEU A 307 10.31 9.35 -5.79
N GLY A 308 9.35 10.20 -5.46
CA GLY A 308 9.59 11.49 -4.80
C GLY A 308 10.29 11.34 -3.46
N TYR A 309 9.92 10.34 -2.66
CA TYR A 309 10.60 10.08 -1.39
C TYR A 309 12.07 9.67 -1.60
N ASN A 310 12.33 8.89 -2.67
CA ASN A 310 13.66 8.46 -3.08
C ASN A 310 14.50 9.53 -3.79
N LEU A 311 13.95 10.72 -4.04
CA LEU A 311 14.77 11.88 -4.43
C LEU A 311 15.46 12.54 -3.23
N THR A 312 14.95 12.30 -2.02
CA THR A 312 15.48 12.88 -0.78
C THR A 312 16.22 11.86 0.07
N PHE A 313 15.59 10.72 0.35
CA PHE A 313 16.12 9.68 1.23
C PHE A 313 16.20 8.34 0.54
N VAL A 314 17.21 7.53 0.88
CA VAL A 314 17.35 6.17 0.34
C VAL A 314 16.30 5.26 0.99
N GLN A 315 15.19 5.03 0.29
CA GLN A 315 14.03 4.26 0.74
C GLN A 315 13.53 3.35 -0.38
N HIS A 316 14.41 2.48 -0.88
CA HIS A 316 14.16 1.56 -2.00
C HIS A 316 13.21 0.39 -1.66
N GLN A 317 12.38 0.49 -0.61
CA GLN A 317 11.53 -0.64 -0.19
C GLN A 317 10.27 -0.74 -1.06
N GLY A 318 10.01 -1.92 -1.62
CA GLY A 318 8.84 -2.22 -2.44
C GLY A 318 7.51 -2.14 -1.68
N ARG A 319 7.53 -2.23 -0.33
CA ARG A 319 6.33 -2.04 0.50
C ARG A 319 5.64 -0.68 0.27
N TYR A 320 6.39 0.35 -0.14
CA TYR A 320 5.82 1.66 -0.46
C TYR A 320 4.89 1.63 -1.69
N LEU A 321 4.89 0.54 -2.46
CA LEU A 321 3.97 0.32 -3.58
C LEU A 321 2.68 -0.40 -3.15
N PHE A 322 2.58 -0.86 -1.90
CA PHE A 322 1.40 -1.59 -1.43
C PHE A 322 0.09 -0.80 -1.39
N PRO A 323 0.09 0.54 -1.21
CA PRO A 323 -1.10 1.36 -1.46
C PRO A 323 -1.72 1.15 -2.87
N ALA A 324 -0.93 0.71 -3.85
CA ALA A 324 -1.37 0.40 -5.21
C ALA A 324 -1.62 -1.10 -5.45
N LEU A 325 -1.70 -1.95 -4.42
CA LEU A 325 -1.91 -3.39 -4.60
C LEU A 325 -3.20 -3.74 -5.33
N ILE A 326 -4.29 -2.99 -5.13
CA ILE A 326 -5.54 -3.20 -5.87
C ILE A 326 -5.33 -2.99 -7.38
N PRO A 327 -4.88 -1.80 -7.86
CA PRO A 327 -4.63 -1.63 -9.29
C PRO A 327 -3.57 -2.59 -9.84
N ILE A 328 -2.52 -2.93 -9.08
CA ILE A 328 -1.51 -3.92 -9.49
C ILE A 328 -2.12 -5.32 -9.64
N GLY A 329 -2.88 -5.79 -8.64
CA GLY A 329 -3.53 -7.10 -8.66
C GLY A 329 -4.59 -7.23 -9.75
N LEU A 330 -5.37 -6.16 -10.00
CA LEU A 330 -6.28 -6.10 -11.14
C LEU A 330 -5.52 -6.15 -12.47
N GLY A 331 -4.41 -5.42 -12.57
CA GLY A 331 -3.51 -5.46 -13.72
C GLY A 331 -2.96 -6.87 -13.98
N MET A 332 -2.56 -7.57 -12.92
CA MET A 332 -2.14 -8.98 -12.98
C MET A 332 -3.25 -9.87 -13.54
N ALA A 333 -4.46 -9.77 -13.01
CA ALA A 333 -5.59 -10.57 -13.47
C ALA A 333 -5.94 -10.28 -14.94
N VAL A 334 -6.10 -9.00 -15.31
CA VAL A 334 -6.46 -8.60 -16.68
C VAL A 334 -5.35 -8.99 -17.67
N GLY A 335 -4.10 -8.71 -17.31
CA GLY A 335 -2.94 -8.93 -18.17
C GLY A 335 -2.67 -10.40 -18.44
N LEU A 336 -2.63 -11.24 -17.41
CA LEU A 336 -2.46 -12.69 -17.59
C LEU A 336 -3.63 -13.31 -18.34
N GLY A 337 -4.85 -12.82 -18.13
CA GLY A 337 -6.03 -13.26 -18.86
C GLY A 337 -5.97 -13.02 -20.37
N VAL A 338 -5.23 -12.01 -20.84
CA VAL A 338 -5.06 -11.78 -22.29
C VAL A 338 -4.41 -12.98 -22.98
N TRP A 339 -3.39 -13.55 -22.36
CA TRP A 339 -2.65 -14.69 -22.91
C TRP A 339 -3.46 -15.99 -22.91
N LEU A 340 -4.49 -16.08 -22.07
CA LEU A 340 -5.40 -17.23 -22.01
C LEU A 340 -6.51 -17.19 -23.06
N ARG A 341 -6.76 -16.03 -23.69
CA ARG A 341 -7.86 -15.86 -24.67
C ARG A 341 -7.86 -16.87 -25.83
N PRO A 342 -6.73 -17.21 -26.47
CA PRO A 342 -6.73 -18.19 -27.57
C PRO A 342 -7.24 -19.56 -27.14
N PHE A 343 -6.89 -19.98 -25.93
CA PHE A 343 -7.30 -21.26 -25.34
C PHE A 343 -8.74 -21.21 -24.83
N ALA A 344 -9.12 -20.10 -24.20
CA ALA A 344 -10.46 -19.91 -23.65
C ALA A 344 -11.57 -19.93 -24.70
N ARG A 345 -11.27 -19.63 -25.97
CA ARG A 345 -12.23 -19.79 -27.09
C ARG A 345 -12.69 -21.23 -27.27
N ARG A 346 -11.79 -22.19 -27.04
CA ARG A 346 -12.14 -23.61 -27.03
C ARG A 346 -12.63 -24.02 -25.66
N TRP A 347 -11.88 -23.70 -24.59
CA TRP A 347 -12.12 -24.23 -23.24
C TRP A 347 -12.25 -23.08 -22.23
N PRO A 348 -13.47 -22.54 -22.00
CA PRO A 348 -13.69 -21.39 -21.11
C PRO A 348 -13.20 -21.58 -19.67
N VAL A 349 -13.14 -22.84 -19.20
CA VAL A 349 -12.68 -23.21 -17.86
C VAL A 349 -11.22 -22.83 -17.60
N VAL A 350 -10.40 -22.61 -18.64
CA VAL A 350 -8.98 -22.24 -18.50
C VAL A 350 -8.78 -20.97 -17.67
N TYR A 351 -9.72 -20.02 -17.70
CA TYR A 351 -9.64 -18.84 -16.84
C TYR A 351 -9.71 -19.16 -15.35
N GLN A 352 -10.42 -20.23 -14.96
CA GLN A 352 -10.54 -20.66 -13.57
C GLN A 352 -9.26 -21.33 -13.07
N LEU A 353 -8.41 -21.83 -13.97
CA LEU A 353 -7.11 -22.39 -13.63
C LEU A 353 -6.10 -21.30 -13.22
N LEU A 354 -6.28 -20.06 -13.68
CA LEU A 354 -5.38 -18.95 -13.36
C LEU A 354 -5.30 -18.64 -11.86
N PRO A 355 -6.42 -18.36 -11.14
CA PRO A 355 -6.35 -18.09 -9.71
C PRO A 355 -5.84 -19.31 -8.92
N LEU A 356 -6.18 -20.53 -9.33
CA LEU A 356 -5.71 -21.75 -8.68
C LEU A 356 -4.19 -21.93 -8.85
N GLY A 357 -3.69 -21.82 -10.06
CA GLY A 357 -2.27 -21.98 -10.38
C GLY A 357 -1.42 -20.87 -9.76
N LEU A 358 -1.88 -19.61 -9.84
CA LEU A 358 -1.21 -18.49 -9.18
C LEU A 358 -1.20 -18.67 -7.66
N GLY A 359 -2.33 -19.10 -7.08
CA GLY A 359 -2.45 -19.34 -5.64
C GLY A 359 -1.52 -20.44 -5.16
N LEU A 360 -1.46 -21.57 -5.86
CA LEU A 360 -0.52 -22.64 -5.53
C LEU A 360 0.94 -22.18 -5.64
N ALA A 361 1.30 -21.46 -6.70
CA ALA A 361 2.65 -20.95 -6.88
C ALA A 361 3.05 -19.97 -5.76
N MET A 362 2.16 -19.06 -5.38
CA MET A 362 2.41 -18.09 -4.32
C MET A 362 2.40 -18.73 -2.93
N PHE A 363 1.55 -19.74 -2.69
CA PHE A 363 1.60 -20.53 -1.47
C PHE A 363 2.94 -21.25 -1.31
N VAL A 364 3.42 -21.91 -2.37
CA VAL A 364 4.76 -22.53 -2.39
C VAL A 364 5.86 -21.50 -2.17
N LEU A 365 5.73 -20.30 -2.76
CA LEU A 365 6.67 -19.20 -2.53
C LEU A 365 6.71 -18.77 -1.05
N ASN A 366 5.56 -18.72 -0.37
CA ASN A 366 5.50 -18.44 1.07
C ASN A 366 6.14 -19.54 1.92
N LEU A 367 5.88 -20.82 1.60
CA LEU A 367 6.55 -21.94 2.29
C LEU A 367 8.07 -21.86 2.11
N TYR A 368 8.52 -21.58 0.89
CA TYR A 368 9.93 -21.34 0.61
C TYR A 368 10.48 -20.17 1.42
N ALA A 369 9.80 -19.01 1.44
CA ALA A 369 10.22 -17.84 2.21
C ALA A 369 10.36 -18.17 3.71
N ILE A 370 9.40 -18.87 4.29
CA ILE A 370 9.44 -19.28 5.71
C ILE A 370 10.59 -20.26 5.95
N PHE A 371 10.61 -21.40 5.28
CA PHE A 371 11.51 -22.50 5.63
C PHE A 371 12.95 -22.34 5.10
N ARG A 372 13.17 -21.55 4.05
CA ARG A 372 14.50 -21.39 3.44
C ARG A 372 15.12 -20.02 3.67
N VAL A 373 14.33 -19.01 4.00
CA VAL A 373 14.83 -17.64 4.17
C VAL A 373 14.68 -17.14 5.60
N ILE A 374 13.50 -17.27 6.21
CA ILE A 374 13.23 -16.70 7.53
C ILE A 374 13.74 -17.62 8.65
N VAL A 375 13.23 -18.85 8.76
CA VAL A 375 13.53 -19.78 9.87
C VAL A 375 15.03 -20.06 10.05
N PRO A 376 15.84 -20.23 8.99
CA PRO A 376 17.29 -20.42 9.15
C PRO A 376 18.04 -19.22 9.73
N ASN A 377 17.41 -18.05 9.83
CA ASN A 377 17.99 -16.79 10.32
C ASN A 377 17.26 -16.24 11.57
N LEU A 378 16.44 -17.06 12.25
CA LEU A 378 15.75 -16.70 13.49
C LEU A 378 16.61 -16.94 14.74
#